data_AF-A0A6I6H1M5-F1
#
_entry.id   AF-A0A6I6H1M5-F1
#
_cell.length_a   1.000
_cell.length_b   1.000
_cell.length_c   1.000
_cell.angle_alpha   90.00
_cell.angle_beta   90.00
_cell.angle_gamma   90.00
#
_symmetry.space_group_name_H-M   'P 1'
#
loop_
_entity.id
_entity.type
_entity.pdbx_description
1 polymer ?
#
loop_
_entity_poly.entity_id
_entity_poly.type
_entity_poly.pdbx_seq_one_letter_code
_entity_poly.pdbx_strand_id
1 'polypeptide(L)'
;MNGNISRVFIIGFNAIPIIGAAFYGWIPFDIFWLFWVETLIIGLFNALRILLSQGNDKAMPFTQGLKHWNVKKSFKYLMTRVFIFLFYALFIIVFIGLLANPNKTDTGFLQTLAFANPLFNLALILAVVVQSIYLIKNFLMSKAYYYASPDSYAAIFDARQIVIHIAVVIGAVGSAFLFDHSSPHNYGAIFMMSILCVAKCVYELFFVSDNDFQQLPSGNITM
;
A
#
# COMPACT_ATOMS: atom_id res chain seq x y z
N MET A 1 15.96 15.01 -5.75
CA MET A 1 15.22 15.05 -7.03
C MET A 1 14.35 16.30 -7.03
N ASN A 2 14.32 17.08 -8.12
CA ASN A 2 13.45 18.26 -8.23
C ASN A 2 12.00 17.88 -7.89
N GLY A 3 11.36 18.59 -6.95
CA GLY A 3 10.01 18.25 -6.48
C GLY A 3 8.97 18.11 -7.60
N ASN A 4 9.15 18.86 -8.69
CA ASN A 4 8.30 18.79 -9.89
C ASN A 4 8.41 17.43 -10.62
N ILE A 5 9.60 16.83 -10.66
CA ILE A 5 9.83 15.53 -11.29
C ILE A 5 9.10 14.44 -10.51
N SER A 6 9.17 14.48 -9.17
CA SER A 6 8.47 13.51 -8.31
C SER A 6 6.94 13.54 -8.52
N ARG A 7 6.35 14.75 -8.60
CA ARG A 7 4.91 14.93 -8.84
C ARG A 7 4.45 14.38 -10.18
N VAL A 8 5.23 14.60 -11.24
CA VAL A 8 4.93 14.04 -12.58
C VAL A 8 4.96 12.52 -12.56
N PHE A 9 5.94 11.91 -11.86
CA PHE A 9 5.97 10.46 -11.68
C PHE A 9 4.75 9.94 -10.92
N ILE A 10 4.32 10.61 -9.84
CA ILE A 10 3.13 10.23 -9.07
C ILE A 10 1.88 10.24 -9.97
N ILE A 11 1.68 11.31 -10.73
CA ILE A 11 0.53 11.42 -11.64
C ILE A 11 0.59 10.35 -12.72
N GLY A 12 1.75 10.17 -13.36
CA GLY A 12 1.94 9.16 -14.40
C GLY A 12 1.67 7.73 -13.90
N PHE A 13 2.16 7.39 -12.71
CA PHE A 13 1.98 6.05 -12.14
C PHE A 13 0.52 5.76 -11.77
N ASN A 14 -0.23 6.77 -11.31
CA ASN A 14 -1.65 6.64 -11.04
C ASN A 14 -2.51 6.67 -12.31
N ALA A 15 -1.99 7.14 -13.45
CA ALA A 15 -2.70 7.07 -14.73
C ALA A 15 -2.62 5.67 -15.38
N ILE A 16 -1.58 4.88 -15.09
CA ILE A 16 -1.38 3.54 -15.65
C ILE A 16 -2.60 2.62 -15.43
N PRO A 17 -3.17 2.50 -14.22
CA PRO A 17 -4.30 1.61 -14.00
C PRO A 17 -5.59 2.08 -14.70
N ILE A 18 -5.76 3.40 -14.86
CA ILE A 18 -6.89 3.97 -15.63
C ILE A 18 -6.76 3.59 -17.11
N ILE A 19 -5.56 3.77 -17.70
CA ILE A 19 -5.26 3.37 -19.08
C ILE A 19 -5.42 1.86 -19.25
N GLY A 20 -4.94 1.08 -18.28
CA GLY A 20 -5.10 -0.37 -18.21
C GLY A 20 -6.58 -0.80 -18.29
N ALA A 21 -7.44 -0.15 -17.50
CA ALA A 21 -8.88 -0.44 -17.51
C ALA A 21 -9.54 0.02 -18.83
N ALA A 22 -9.15 1.18 -19.36
CA ALA A 22 -9.76 1.76 -20.55
C ALA A 22 -9.42 1.02 -21.85
N PHE A 23 -8.17 0.56 -22.01
CA PHE A 23 -7.67 0.01 -23.28
C PHE A 23 -7.30 -1.47 -23.21
N TYR A 24 -6.95 -1.99 -22.03
CA TYR A 24 -6.42 -3.36 -21.86
C TYR A 24 -7.33 -4.27 -21.04
N GLY A 25 -8.53 -3.80 -20.67
CA GLY A 25 -9.52 -4.59 -19.93
C GLY A 25 -9.07 -5.01 -18.54
N TRP A 26 -8.20 -4.22 -17.89
CA TRP A 26 -7.77 -4.54 -16.52
C TRP A 26 -8.95 -4.59 -15.57
N ILE A 27 -9.00 -5.67 -14.81
CA ILE A 27 -10.07 -5.92 -13.83
C ILE A 27 -9.77 -5.05 -12.60
N PRO A 28 -10.70 -4.19 -12.16
CA PRO A 28 -10.48 -3.33 -10.99
C PRO A 28 -10.09 -4.14 -9.75
N PHE A 29 -10.72 -5.31 -9.57
CA PHE A 29 -10.41 -6.24 -8.48
C PHE A 29 -8.91 -6.50 -8.33
N ASP A 30 -8.20 -6.76 -9.44
CA ASP A 30 -6.78 -7.09 -9.40
C ASP A 30 -5.95 -5.96 -8.79
N ILE A 31 -6.29 -4.73 -9.16
CA ILE A 31 -5.55 -3.53 -8.71
C ILE A 31 -5.89 -3.19 -7.27
N PHE A 32 -7.18 -3.22 -6.89
CA PHE A 32 -7.59 -3.03 -5.50
C PHE A 32 -6.99 -4.09 -4.59
N TRP A 33 -7.04 -5.36 -4.99
CA TRP A 33 -6.46 -6.47 -4.24
C TRP A 33 -4.94 -6.35 -4.13
N LEU A 34 -4.26 -5.91 -5.19
CA LEU A 34 -2.81 -5.71 -5.19
C LEU A 34 -2.42 -4.65 -4.18
N PHE A 35 -3.07 -3.48 -4.22
CA PHE A 35 -2.82 -2.42 -3.22
C PHE A 35 -3.13 -2.90 -1.81
N TRP A 36 -4.19 -3.69 -1.64
CA TRP A 36 -4.55 -4.24 -0.35
C TRP A 36 -3.44 -5.13 0.21
N VAL A 37 -2.99 -6.13 -0.56
CA VAL A 37 -1.90 -7.04 -0.18
C VAL A 37 -0.58 -6.29 0.01
N GLU A 38 -0.30 -5.26 -0.78
CA GLU A 38 0.87 -4.39 -0.59
C GLU A 38 0.86 -3.74 0.81
N THR A 39 -0.29 -3.27 1.29
CA THR A 39 -0.38 -2.69 2.65
C THR A 39 -0.08 -3.71 3.75
N LEU A 40 -0.40 -4.99 3.52
CA LEU A 40 -0.07 -6.09 4.42
C LEU A 40 1.44 -6.39 4.39
N ILE A 41 2.06 -6.40 3.21
CA ILE A 41 3.51 -6.55 3.05
C ILE A 41 4.22 -5.42 3.81
N ILE A 42 3.84 -4.15 3.59
CA ILE A 42 4.40 -3.01 4.34
C ILE A 42 4.21 -3.19 5.85
N GLY A 43 3.02 -3.65 6.27
CA GLY A 43 2.73 -4.00 7.65
C GLY A 43 3.69 -5.05 8.22
N LEU A 44 3.97 -6.12 7.48
CA LEU A 44 4.92 -7.15 7.88
C LEU A 44 6.35 -6.60 8.05
N PHE A 45 6.83 -5.80 7.09
CA PHE A 45 8.14 -5.17 7.17
C PHE A 45 8.24 -4.16 8.31
N ASN A 46 7.16 -3.44 8.62
CA ASN A 46 7.09 -2.59 9.81
C ASN A 46 7.11 -3.41 11.11
N ALA A 47 6.44 -4.57 11.14
CA ALA A 47 6.50 -5.46 12.30
C ALA A 47 7.93 -5.99 12.53
N LEU A 48 8.68 -6.27 11.46
CA LEU A 48 10.10 -6.62 11.53
C LEU A 48 10.96 -5.45 12.07
N ARG A 49 10.68 -4.21 11.65
CA ARG A 49 11.35 -3.03 12.21
C ARG A 49 11.07 -2.87 13.70
N ILE A 50 9.81 -3.02 14.12
CA ILE A 50 9.42 -2.98 15.54
C ILE A 50 10.17 -4.06 16.32
N LEU A 51 10.22 -5.28 15.78
CA LEU A 51 10.91 -6.42 16.43
C LEU A 51 12.37 -6.13 16.72
N LEU A 52 13.07 -5.50 15.76
CA LEU A 52 14.50 -5.21 15.80
C LEU A 52 14.85 -3.85 16.43
N SER A 53 13.87 -2.97 16.62
CA SER A 53 14.06 -1.64 17.20
C SER A 53 14.45 -1.72 18.67
N GLN A 54 15.41 -0.90 19.10
CA GLN A 54 15.89 -0.87 20.49
C GLN A 54 15.43 0.37 21.28
N GLY A 55 15.08 1.46 20.60
CA GLY A 55 14.65 2.71 21.24
C GLY A 55 15.73 3.37 22.11
N ASN A 56 17.02 3.16 21.82
CA ASN A 56 18.09 3.81 22.57
C ASN A 56 18.14 5.31 22.24
N ASP A 57 18.61 6.09 23.21
CA ASP A 57 18.70 7.53 23.07
C ASP A 57 19.74 7.91 21.98
N LYS A 58 19.44 8.95 21.19
CA LYS A 58 20.35 9.39 20.11
C LYS A 58 21.71 9.86 20.61
N ALA A 59 21.78 10.22 21.90
CA ALA A 59 23.01 10.64 22.58
C ALA A 59 23.91 9.47 23.05
N MET A 60 23.43 8.22 23.01
CA MET A 60 24.21 7.06 23.46
C MET A 60 25.14 6.54 22.35
N PRO A 61 26.42 6.23 22.67
CA PRO A 61 27.34 5.63 21.72
C PRO A 61 26.85 4.24 21.33
N PHE A 62 27.02 3.89 20.05
CA PHE A 62 26.63 2.58 19.53
C PHE A 62 27.38 1.46 20.27
N THR A 63 26.72 0.83 21.22
CA THR A 63 27.17 -0.41 21.85
C THR A 63 26.79 -1.58 20.95
N GLN A 64 27.75 -2.40 20.54
CA GLN A 64 27.55 -3.50 19.60
C GLN A 64 26.46 -4.49 20.07
N GLY A 65 25.44 -4.71 19.23
CA GLY A 65 24.49 -5.83 19.35
C GLY A 65 23.02 -5.44 19.51
N LEU A 66 22.13 -6.36 19.13
CA LEU A 66 20.72 -6.31 19.52
C LEU A 66 20.58 -6.66 21.00
N LYS A 67 20.23 -5.67 21.83
CA LYS A 67 20.11 -5.86 23.27
C LYS A 67 18.86 -6.66 23.67
N HIS A 68 17.74 -6.47 22.96
CA HIS A 68 16.49 -7.16 23.21
C HIS A 68 15.62 -7.18 21.95
N TRP A 69 14.70 -8.15 21.88
CA TRP A 69 13.75 -8.31 20.78
C TRP A 69 12.35 -7.89 21.26
N ASN A 70 11.69 -7.00 20.53
CA ASN A 70 10.37 -6.46 20.90
C ASN A 70 9.21 -7.33 20.41
N VAL A 71 9.26 -8.63 20.72
CA VAL A 71 8.34 -9.67 20.20
C VAL A 71 6.88 -9.34 20.52
N LYS A 72 6.56 -8.95 21.77
CA LYS A 72 5.18 -8.67 22.20
C LYS A 72 4.57 -7.49 21.44
N LYS A 73 5.34 -6.40 21.26
CA LYS A 73 4.87 -5.20 20.53
C LYS A 73 4.70 -5.51 19.04
N SER A 74 5.69 -6.17 18.43
CA SER A 74 5.65 -6.58 17.02
C SER A 74 4.47 -7.52 16.73
N PHE A 75 4.28 -8.55 17.56
CA PHE A 75 3.18 -9.49 17.41
C PHE A 75 1.81 -8.83 17.58
N LYS A 76 1.62 -7.99 18.61
CA LYS A 76 0.37 -7.24 18.81
C LYS A 76 0.06 -6.36 17.60
N TYR A 77 1.05 -5.62 17.11
CA TYR A 77 0.90 -4.77 15.93
C TYR A 77 0.52 -5.60 14.69
N LEU A 78 1.22 -6.70 14.42
CA LEU A 78 0.93 -7.57 13.27
C LEU A 78 -0.47 -8.17 13.35
N MET A 79 -0.89 -8.66 14.52
CA MET A 79 -2.24 -9.21 14.71
C MET A 79 -3.33 -8.15 14.50
N THR A 80 -3.17 -6.94 15.04
CA THR A 80 -4.10 -5.84 14.79
C THR A 80 -4.17 -5.50 13.30
N ARG A 81 -3.02 -5.44 12.61
CA ARG A 81 -2.97 -5.17 11.17
C ARG A 81 -3.63 -6.26 10.34
N VAL A 82 -3.40 -7.53 10.65
CA VAL A 82 -4.04 -8.68 9.97
C VAL A 82 -5.55 -8.67 10.21
N PHE A 83 -6.00 -8.37 11.44
CA PHE A 83 -7.42 -8.29 11.73
C PHE A 83 -8.13 -7.19 10.93
N ILE A 84 -7.56 -5.97 10.91
CA ILE A 84 -8.08 -4.86 10.10
C ILE A 84 -8.07 -5.25 8.62
N PHE A 85 -6.97 -5.84 8.13
CA PHE A 85 -6.85 -6.30 6.76
C PHE A 85 -7.98 -7.26 6.36
N LEU A 86 -8.27 -8.28 7.19
CA LEU A 86 -9.32 -9.26 6.92
C LEU A 86 -10.72 -8.64 6.96
N PHE A 87 -10.99 -7.77 7.93
CA PHE A 87 -12.28 -7.08 8.06
C PHE A 87 -12.59 -6.25 6.80
N TYR A 88 -11.62 -5.47 6.33
CA TYR A 88 -11.79 -4.63 5.15
C TYR A 88 -11.67 -5.41 3.82
N ALA A 89 -10.94 -6.53 3.79
CA ALA A 89 -10.89 -7.42 2.63
C ALA A 89 -12.29 -7.97 2.27
N LEU A 90 -13.16 -8.18 3.26
CA LEU A 90 -14.54 -8.57 3.03
C LEU A 90 -15.27 -7.55 2.14
N PHE A 91 -15.04 -6.25 2.33
CA PHE A 91 -15.66 -5.22 1.50
C PHE A 91 -15.15 -5.28 0.06
N ILE A 92 -13.86 -5.49 -0.16
CA ILE A 92 -13.31 -5.61 -1.53
C ILE A 92 -13.89 -6.84 -2.23
N ILE A 93 -13.91 -7.99 -1.53
CA ILE A 93 -14.42 -9.24 -2.09
C ILE A 93 -15.91 -9.13 -2.41
N VAL A 94 -16.71 -8.57 -1.51
CA VAL A 94 -18.17 -8.45 -1.70
C VAL A 94 -18.52 -7.37 -2.72
N PHE A 95 -18.01 -6.14 -2.56
CA PHE A 95 -18.42 -5.02 -3.41
C PHE A 95 -17.77 -5.05 -4.81
N ILE A 96 -16.51 -5.46 -4.92
CA ILE A 96 -15.83 -5.47 -6.21
C ILE A 96 -15.90 -6.86 -6.85
N GLY A 97 -15.64 -7.91 -6.06
CA GLY A 97 -15.66 -9.28 -6.57
C GLY A 97 -17.05 -9.78 -6.97
N LEU A 98 -18.09 -9.47 -6.18
CA LEU A 98 -19.44 -9.97 -6.43
C LEU A 98 -20.39 -8.95 -7.08
N LEU A 99 -20.34 -7.67 -6.70
CA LEU A 99 -21.30 -6.68 -7.21
C LEU A 99 -20.85 -5.97 -8.50
N ALA A 100 -19.55 -5.75 -8.68
CA ALA A 100 -19.03 -4.99 -9.81
C ALA A 100 -18.59 -5.85 -11.01
N ASN A 101 -18.71 -7.18 -10.93
CA ASN A 101 -18.44 -8.09 -12.04
C ASN A 101 -19.76 -8.65 -12.62
N PRO A 102 -20.37 -7.98 -13.62
CA PRO A 102 -21.63 -8.42 -14.20
C PRO A 102 -21.54 -9.74 -14.98
N ASN A 103 -20.34 -10.15 -15.40
CA ASN A 103 -20.11 -11.40 -16.13
C ASN A 103 -19.70 -12.51 -15.16
N LYS A 104 -20.70 -13.27 -14.67
CA LYS A 104 -20.52 -14.42 -13.75
C LYS A 104 -19.59 -15.54 -14.26
N THR A 105 -19.13 -15.46 -15.50
CA THR A 105 -18.19 -16.38 -16.16
C THR A 105 -16.72 -15.95 -16.05
N ASP A 106 -16.43 -14.72 -15.61
CA ASP A 106 -15.06 -14.22 -15.60
C ASP A 106 -14.33 -14.64 -14.32
N THR A 107 -13.64 -15.78 -14.39
CA THR A 107 -12.89 -16.37 -13.26
C THR A 107 -11.63 -15.61 -12.87
N GLY A 108 -11.29 -14.52 -13.58
CA GLY A 108 -10.11 -13.70 -13.32
C GLY A 108 -10.01 -13.22 -11.87
N PHE A 109 -11.13 -12.84 -11.24
CA PHE A 109 -11.12 -12.41 -9.84
C PHE A 109 -10.74 -13.55 -8.87
N LEU A 110 -11.21 -14.79 -9.13
CA LEU A 110 -10.87 -15.96 -8.32
C LEU A 110 -9.41 -16.35 -8.51
N GLN A 111 -8.89 -16.23 -9.74
CA GLN A 111 -7.48 -16.47 -10.02
C GLN A 111 -6.60 -15.49 -9.25
N THR A 112 -6.96 -14.21 -9.21
CA THR A 112 -6.20 -13.21 -8.43
C THR A 112 -6.35 -13.41 -6.92
N LEU A 113 -7.54 -13.79 -6.43
CA LEU A 113 -7.75 -14.14 -5.03
C LEU A 113 -6.91 -15.37 -4.61
N ALA A 114 -6.78 -16.35 -5.50
CA ALA A 114 -5.99 -17.56 -5.30
C ALA A 114 -4.51 -17.42 -5.66
N PHE A 115 -4.02 -16.20 -5.96
CA PHE A 115 -2.63 -15.93 -6.37
C PHE A 115 -2.19 -16.74 -7.61
N ALA A 116 -3.11 -17.02 -8.53
CA ALA A 116 -2.84 -17.72 -9.79
C ALA A 116 -2.53 -16.77 -10.97
N ASN A 117 -2.73 -15.45 -10.79
CA ASN A 117 -2.45 -14.46 -11.82
C ASN A 117 -0.94 -14.11 -11.85
N PRO A 118 -0.22 -14.36 -12.95
CA PRO A 118 1.23 -14.17 -13.03
C PRO A 118 1.66 -12.70 -12.95
N LEU A 119 0.87 -11.78 -13.52
CA LEU A 119 1.16 -10.35 -13.50
C LEU A 119 0.97 -9.77 -12.10
N PHE A 120 -0.09 -10.21 -11.42
CA PHE A 120 -0.33 -9.90 -10.01
C PHE A 120 0.81 -10.41 -9.12
N ASN A 121 1.22 -11.67 -9.28
CA ASN A 121 2.30 -12.27 -8.50
C ASN A 121 3.65 -11.56 -8.74
N LEU A 122 3.93 -11.17 -9.97
CA LEU A 122 5.13 -10.39 -10.29
C LEU A 122 5.14 -9.05 -9.54
N ALA A 123 4.01 -8.33 -9.53
CA ALA A 123 3.87 -7.08 -8.79
C ALA A 123 4.05 -7.28 -7.28
N LEU A 124 3.54 -8.37 -6.71
CA LEU A 124 3.76 -8.71 -5.30
C LEU A 124 5.22 -9.01 -4.98
N ILE A 125 5.91 -9.78 -5.83
CA ILE A 125 7.34 -10.07 -5.65
C ILE A 125 8.13 -8.76 -5.66
N LEU A 126 7.83 -7.86 -6.62
CA LEU A 126 8.46 -6.55 -6.68
C LEU A 126 8.21 -5.74 -5.40
N ALA A 127 6.98 -5.74 -4.87
CA ALA A 127 6.66 -5.07 -3.62
C ALA A 127 7.50 -5.63 -2.45
N VAL A 128 7.61 -6.95 -2.32
CA VAL A 128 8.45 -7.60 -1.30
C VAL A 128 9.92 -7.25 -1.47
N VAL A 129 10.45 -7.29 -2.70
CA VAL A 129 11.84 -6.93 -3.01
C VAL A 129 12.13 -5.48 -2.63
N VAL A 130 11.27 -4.54 -3.01
CA VAL A 130 11.42 -3.12 -2.68
C VAL A 130 11.43 -2.90 -1.17
N GLN A 131 10.49 -3.52 -0.45
CA GLN A 131 10.44 -3.42 1.02
C GLN A 131 11.64 -4.09 1.70
N SER A 132 12.15 -5.18 1.13
CA SER A 132 13.36 -5.86 1.62
C SER A 132 14.60 -4.99 1.46
N ILE A 133 14.76 -4.37 0.28
CA ILE A 133 15.86 -3.43 0.02
C ILE A 133 15.78 -2.25 0.99
N TYR A 134 14.58 -1.71 1.22
CA TYR A 134 14.36 -0.62 2.17
C TYR A 134 14.76 -1.04 3.60
N LEU A 135 14.34 -2.21 4.06
CA LEU A 135 14.72 -2.74 5.37
C LEU A 135 16.25 -2.94 5.49
N ILE A 136 16.88 -3.53 4.49
CA ILE A 136 18.31 -3.84 4.57
C ILE A 136 19.14 -2.56 4.50
N LYS A 137 18.93 -1.70 3.49
CA LYS A 137 19.76 -0.50 3.29
C LYS A 137 19.43 0.60 4.30
N ASN A 138 18.15 0.92 4.49
CA ASN A 138 17.76 2.09 5.26
C ASN A 138 17.58 1.80 6.74
N PHE A 139 17.46 0.53 7.15
CA PHE A 139 17.24 0.19 8.56
C PHE A 139 18.40 -0.62 9.17
N LEU A 140 18.92 -1.63 8.47
CA LEU A 140 20.04 -2.44 8.96
C LEU A 140 21.40 -1.78 8.70
N MET A 141 21.71 -1.42 7.46
CA MET A 141 23.02 -0.85 7.11
C MET A 141 23.23 0.55 7.71
N SER A 142 22.17 1.35 7.80
CA SER A 142 22.19 2.67 8.44
C SER A 142 22.25 2.62 9.98
N LYS A 143 22.14 1.41 10.57
CA LYS A 143 22.03 1.19 12.03
C LYS A 143 20.83 1.90 12.67
N ALA A 144 19.83 2.30 11.89
CA ALA A 144 18.63 3.00 12.40
C ALA A 144 17.85 2.16 13.43
N TYR A 145 17.99 0.83 13.42
CA TYR A 145 17.40 -0.06 14.43
C TYR A 145 17.81 0.26 15.88
N TYR A 146 18.99 0.87 16.09
CA TYR A 146 19.49 1.20 17.43
C TYR A 146 18.71 2.37 18.05
N TYR A 147 18.34 3.37 17.25
CA TYR A 147 17.69 4.60 17.72
C TYR A 147 16.18 4.63 17.46
N ALA A 148 15.67 3.77 16.58
CA ALA A 148 14.26 3.76 16.27
C ALA A 148 13.43 3.29 17.48
N SER A 149 12.36 4.03 17.80
CA SER A 149 11.40 3.64 18.83
C SER A 149 10.38 2.64 18.26
N PRO A 150 10.04 1.55 18.97
CA PRO A 150 8.99 0.62 18.58
C PRO A 150 7.64 1.28 18.31
N ASP A 151 7.35 2.40 18.99
CA ASP A 151 6.05 3.07 18.93
C ASP A 151 5.94 3.98 17.68
N SER A 152 7.06 4.33 17.04
CA SER A 152 7.08 5.16 15.82
C SER A 152 6.53 4.45 14.58
N TYR A 153 6.48 3.12 14.60
CA TYR A 153 5.96 2.30 13.49
C TYR A 153 4.58 1.70 13.79
N ALA A 154 4.02 1.96 14.97
CA ALA A 154 2.80 1.32 15.47
C ALA A 154 1.51 2.06 15.08
N ALA A 155 1.48 2.69 13.89
CA ALA A 155 0.27 3.33 13.39
C ALA A 155 -0.82 2.26 13.15
N ILE A 156 -1.92 2.35 13.90
CA ILE A 156 -3.03 1.39 13.84
C ILE A 156 -3.78 1.56 12.51
N PHE A 157 -4.10 2.81 12.16
CA PHE A 157 -4.75 3.16 10.91
C PHE A 157 -3.76 3.81 9.96
N ASP A 158 -3.62 3.20 8.79
CA ASP A 158 -2.86 3.79 7.69
C ASP A 158 -3.84 4.59 6.83
N ALA A 159 -3.53 5.85 6.60
CA ALA A 159 -4.37 6.70 5.78
C ALA A 159 -4.54 6.13 4.35
N ARG A 160 -3.57 5.33 3.87
CA ARG A 160 -3.71 4.56 2.62
C ARG A 160 -4.91 3.60 2.65
N GLN A 161 -5.12 2.88 3.75
CA GLN A 161 -6.22 1.93 3.89
C GLN A 161 -7.58 2.63 3.90
N ILE A 162 -7.66 3.80 4.55
CA ILE A 162 -8.87 4.63 4.59
C ILE A 162 -9.20 5.14 3.17
N VAL A 163 -8.20 5.67 2.46
CA VAL A 163 -8.36 6.19 1.09
C VAL A 163 -8.84 5.08 0.15
N ILE A 164 -8.23 3.90 0.21
CA ILE A 164 -8.66 2.76 -0.61
C ILE A 164 -10.09 2.36 -0.25
N HIS A 165 -10.43 2.25 1.03
CA HIS A 165 -11.77 1.84 1.43
C HIS A 165 -12.85 2.83 0.96
N ILE A 166 -12.62 4.13 1.12
CA ILE A 166 -13.52 5.16 0.62
C ILE A 166 -13.66 5.05 -0.91
N ALA A 167 -12.55 4.86 -1.63
CA ALA A 167 -12.57 4.69 -3.07
C ALA A 167 -13.31 3.41 -3.52
N VAL A 168 -13.17 2.30 -2.80
CA VAL A 168 -13.90 1.05 -3.04
C VAL A 168 -15.40 1.27 -2.87
N VAL A 169 -15.81 1.88 -1.76
CA VAL A 169 -17.24 2.07 -1.44
C VAL A 169 -17.88 3.02 -2.45
N ILE A 170 -17.29 4.19 -2.69
CA ILE A 170 -17.82 5.18 -3.64
C ILE A 170 -17.75 4.62 -5.07
N GLY A 171 -16.64 3.97 -5.43
CA GLY A 171 -16.44 3.36 -6.74
C GLY A 171 -17.49 2.29 -7.03
N ALA A 172 -17.63 1.30 -6.16
CA ALA A 172 -18.53 0.16 -6.38
C ALA A 172 -20.00 0.56 -6.30
N VAL A 173 -20.39 1.37 -5.32
CA VAL A 173 -21.78 1.86 -5.20
C VAL A 173 -22.10 2.80 -6.36
N GLY A 174 -21.19 3.73 -6.68
CA GLY A 174 -21.35 4.65 -7.79
C GLY A 174 -21.40 3.93 -9.13
N SER A 175 -20.59 2.89 -9.34
CA SER A 175 -20.65 2.10 -10.56
C SER A 175 -21.96 1.34 -10.70
N ALA A 176 -22.44 0.75 -9.60
CA ALA A 176 -23.70 0.01 -9.58
C ALA A 176 -24.93 0.91 -9.79
N PHE A 177 -24.87 2.18 -9.37
CA PHE A 177 -25.99 3.13 -9.51
C PHE A 177 -25.97 3.89 -10.85
N LEU A 178 -24.78 4.30 -11.33
CA LEU A 178 -24.64 5.15 -12.51
C LEU A 178 -24.60 4.37 -13.83
N PHE A 179 -24.09 3.13 -13.80
CA PHE A 179 -23.92 2.31 -15.01
C PHE A 179 -24.82 1.07 -14.89
N ASP A 180 -26.10 1.26 -15.23
CA ASP A 180 -27.07 0.18 -15.33
C ASP A 180 -26.83 -0.69 -16.58
N HIS A 181 -27.53 -1.82 -16.69
CA HIS A 181 -27.34 -2.98 -17.59
C HIS A 181 -27.21 -2.70 -19.11
N SER A 182 -27.36 -1.46 -19.56
CA SER A 182 -27.30 -1.03 -20.96
C SER A 182 -25.98 -0.33 -21.35
N SER A 183 -25.11 -0.03 -20.39
CA SER A 183 -23.82 0.60 -20.65
C SER A 183 -22.78 -0.41 -21.15
N PRO A 184 -21.91 -0.04 -22.10
CA PRO A 184 -20.79 -0.89 -22.52
C PRO A 184 -19.98 -1.40 -21.33
N HIS A 185 -19.62 -2.69 -21.37
CA HIS A 185 -19.10 -3.49 -20.25
C HIS A 185 -17.92 -2.88 -19.48
N ASN A 186 -17.22 -1.87 -20.01
CA ASN A 186 -15.98 -1.33 -19.43
C ASN A 186 -16.16 0.00 -18.68
N TYR A 187 -17.29 0.72 -18.81
CA TYR A 187 -17.40 2.05 -18.20
C TYR A 187 -17.45 2.03 -16.66
N GLY A 188 -18.12 1.03 -16.07
CA GLY A 188 -18.12 0.84 -14.62
C GLY A 188 -16.72 0.56 -14.07
N ALA A 189 -15.94 -0.26 -14.76
CA ALA A 189 -14.55 -0.55 -14.40
C ALA A 189 -13.67 0.69 -14.50
N ILE A 190 -13.78 1.45 -15.60
CA ILE A 190 -13.04 2.71 -15.80
C ILE A 190 -13.39 3.73 -14.72
N PHE A 191 -14.67 3.87 -14.36
CA PHE A 191 -15.13 4.77 -13.32
C PHE A 191 -14.56 4.42 -11.94
N MET A 192 -14.65 3.15 -11.54
CA MET A 192 -14.07 2.69 -10.27
C MET A 192 -12.57 2.94 -10.20
N MET A 193 -11.85 2.63 -11.29
CA MET A 193 -10.41 2.81 -11.38
C MET A 193 -10.02 4.29 -11.34
N SER A 194 -10.81 5.16 -11.98
CA SER A 194 -10.60 6.60 -11.94
C SER A 194 -10.75 7.15 -10.52
N ILE A 195 -11.78 6.73 -9.77
CA ILE A 195 -11.97 7.15 -8.38
C ILE A 195 -10.79 6.71 -7.51
N LEU A 196 -10.37 5.44 -7.61
CA LEU A 196 -9.23 4.92 -6.85
C LEU A 196 -7.96 5.71 -7.15
N CYS A 197 -7.62 5.85 -8.42
CA CYS A 197 -6.38 6.48 -8.83
C CYS A 197 -6.35 7.98 -8.53
N VAL A 198 -7.49 8.68 -8.67
CA VAL A 198 -7.59 10.10 -8.28
C VAL A 198 -7.48 10.26 -6.77
N ALA A 199 -8.24 9.48 -5.98
CA ALA A 199 -8.20 9.55 -4.52
C ALA A 199 -6.79 9.25 -3.99
N LYS A 200 -6.13 8.24 -4.55
CA LYS A 200 -4.75 7.88 -4.22
C LYS A 200 -3.75 8.97 -4.65
N CYS A 201 -3.87 9.50 -5.86
CA CYS A 201 -2.99 10.55 -6.36
C CYS A 201 -3.07 11.82 -5.49
N VAL A 202 -4.29 12.22 -5.10
CA VAL A 202 -4.51 13.33 -4.17
C VAL A 202 -3.82 13.05 -2.83
N TYR A 203 -4.02 11.85 -2.27
CA TYR A 203 -3.36 11.48 -1.02
C TYR A 203 -1.82 11.55 -1.12
N GLU A 204 -1.22 11.03 -2.19
CA GLU A 204 0.24 11.03 -2.37
C GLU A 204 0.80 12.45 -2.57
N LEU A 205 0.10 13.31 -3.33
CA LEU A 205 0.52 14.69 -3.56
C LEU A 205 0.48 15.54 -2.30
N PHE A 206 -0.52 15.37 -1.44
CA PHE A 206 -0.71 16.21 -0.25
C PHE A 206 -0.06 15.65 1.02
N PHE A 207 0.02 14.32 1.20
CA PHE A 207 0.45 13.72 2.47
C PHE A 207 1.79 12.99 2.39
N VAL A 208 2.23 12.54 1.21
CA VAL A 208 3.54 11.88 1.06
C VAL A 208 4.63 12.91 0.73
N SER A 209 4.31 13.92 -0.09
CA SER A 209 5.27 14.97 -0.48
C SER A 209 5.86 15.74 0.72
N ASP A 210 5.18 15.85 1.85
CA ASP A 210 5.67 16.63 3.01
C ASP A 210 6.50 15.79 4.00
N ASN A 211 6.30 14.47 4.05
CA ASN A 211 6.97 13.59 5.02
C ASN A 211 8.39 13.19 4.58
N ASP A 212 8.68 13.13 3.28
CA ASP A 212 10.02 12.79 2.77
C ASP A 212 11.03 13.95 2.93
N PHE A 213 10.59 15.22 2.99
CA PHE A 213 11.48 16.36 3.22
C PHE A 213 11.88 16.55 4.69
N GLN A 214 11.14 15.97 5.64
CA GLN A 214 11.45 16.09 7.07
C GLN A 214 12.33 14.95 7.62
N GLN A 215 12.53 13.85 6.88
CA GLN A 215 13.29 12.69 7.37
C GLN A 215 14.74 12.60 6.87
N LEU A 216 15.21 13.51 6.01
CA LEU A 216 16.64 13.63 5.73
C LEU A 216 17.29 14.46 6.84
N PRO A 217 18.25 13.90 7.61
CA PRO A 217 19.13 14.76 8.38
C PRO A 217 19.83 15.65 7.37
N SER A 218 19.65 16.96 7.50
CA SER A 218 20.51 17.97 6.91
C SER A 218 21.92 17.76 7.46
N GLY A 219 22.63 16.79 6.87
CA GLY A 219 24.06 16.64 7.02
C GLY A 219 24.69 17.86 6.37
N ASN A 220 25.00 18.86 7.20
CA ASN A 220 26.03 19.83 6.89
C ASN A 220 27.31 19.05 6.58
N ILE A 221 27.54 18.79 5.30
CA ILE A 221 28.87 18.47 4.81
C ILE A 221 29.55 19.82 4.60
N THR A 222 30.05 20.39 5.70
CA THR A 222 31.20 21.27 5.67
C THR A 222 32.43 20.41 5.41
N MET A 223 32.98 20.49 4.21
CA MET A 223 34.41 20.65 3.95
C MET A 223 34.57 21.21 2.54
#